data_AF-A0A7W4YIU5-F1
#
_entry.id   AF-A0A7W4YIU5-F1
#
_cell.length_a   1.000
_cell.length_b   1.000
_cell.length_c   1.000
_cell.angle_alpha   90.00
_cell.angle_beta   90.00
_cell.angle_gamma   90.00
#
_symmetry.space_group_name_H-M   'P 1'
#
loop_
_entity.id
_entity.type
_entity.pdbx_description
1 polymer ?
#
loop_
_entity_poly.entity_id
_entity_poly.type
_entity_poly.pdbx_seq_one_letter_code
_entity_poly.pdbx_strand_id
1 'polypeptide(L)'
;MRFTTPTQKAIVIAVLVAVDIVLVLLFDALHSEAGSIILTVLQVLGWYIATRMFRGPGESPAAARPWWRMTNRWLLSAVLGGVYALSALANAVFSVAGYGSLSGWVSVLAQAALAALFLTSASRLRALARVPA
;
A
#
# COMPACT_ATOMS: atom_id res chain seq x y z
N MET A 1 -18.43 3.15 5.21
CA MET A 1 -18.57 1.70 4.94
C MET A 1 -17.35 0.96 5.48
N ARG A 2 -17.46 -0.30 5.92
CA ARG A 2 -16.31 -1.11 6.41
C ARG A 2 -16.43 -2.54 5.86
N PHE A 3 -15.29 -3.16 5.54
CA PHE A 3 -15.24 -4.51 4.95
C PHE A 3 -14.71 -5.52 5.96
N THR A 4 -15.56 -6.47 6.36
CA THR A 4 -15.26 -7.46 7.41
C THR A 4 -14.94 -8.82 6.81
N THR A 5 -15.63 -9.22 5.74
CA THR A 5 -15.44 -10.53 5.10
C THR A 5 -14.19 -10.58 4.23
N PRO A 6 -13.53 -11.76 4.09
CA PRO A 6 -12.40 -11.93 3.18
C PRO A 6 -12.75 -11.61 1.73
N THR A 7 -13.93 -12.06 1.27
CA THR A 7 -14.41 -11.85 -0.10
C THR A 7 -14.54 -10.37 -0.45
N GLN A 8 -15.13 -9.55 0.43
CA GLN A 8 -15.24 -8.11 0.19
C GLN A 8 -13.86 -7.43 0.08
N LYS A 9 -12.91 -7.81 0.95
CA LYS A 9 -11.55 -7.26 0.90
C LYS A 9 -10.85 -7.66 -0.39
N ALA A 10 -10.99 -8.92 -0.80
CA ALA A 10 -10.42 -9.43 -2.05
C ALA A 10 -10.99 -8.69 -3.26
N ILE A 11 -12.30 -8.45 -3.30
CA ILE A 11 -12.94 -7.66 -4.37
C ILE A 11 -12.38 -6.24 -4.41
N VAL A 12 -12.30 -5.54 -3.27
CA VAL A 12 -11.74 -4.18 -3.22
C VAL A 12 -10.30 -4.16 -3.71
N ILE A 13 -9.47 -5.11 -3.26
CA ILE A 13 -8.07 -5.24 -3.73
C ILE A 13 -8.02 -5.50 -5.23
N ALA A 14 -8.82 -6.44 -5.73
CA ALA A 14 -8.84 -6.79 -7.16
C ALA A 14 -9.27 -5.60 -8.03
N VAL A 15 -10.28 -4.85 -7.61
CA VAL A 15 -10.73 -3.64 -8.31
C VAL A 15 -9.65 -2.57 -8.29
N LEU A 16 -9.04 -2.29 -7.13
CA LEU A 16 -7.96 -1.31 -7.03
C LEU A 16 -6.79 -1.67 -7.95
N VAL A 17 -6.34 -2.93 -7.92
CA VAL A 17 -5.25 -3.42 -8.77
C VAL A 17 -5.62 -3.38 -10.26
N ALA A 18 -6.85 -3.77 -10.63
CA ALA A 18 -7.27 -3.76 -12.03
C ALA A 18 -7.34 -2.33 -12.58
N VAL A 19 -7.93 -1.39 -11.83
CA VAL A 19 -7.94 0.03 -12.18
C VAL A 19 -6.52 0.55 -12.31
N ASP A 20 -5.64 0.14 -11.41
CA ASP A 20 -4.26 0.60 -11.41
C ASP A 20 -3.49 0.16 -12.65
N ILE A 21 -3.56 -1.13 -12.98
CA ILE A 21 -2.94 -1.68 -14.19
C ILE A 21 -3.44 -0.94 -15.44
N VAL A 22 -4.76 -0.74 -15.55
CA VAL A 22 -5.35 -0.05 -16.70
C VAL A 22 -4.84 1.40 -16.81
N LEU A 23 -4.83 2.14 -15.70
CA LEU A 23 -4.42 3.54 -15.72
C LEU A 23 -2.91 3.73 -15.90
N VAL A 24 -2.09 2.83 -15.34
CA VAL A 24 -0.63 2.83 -15.58
C VAL A 24 -0.35 2.63 -17.06
N LEU A 25 -0.94 1.59 -17.68
CA LEU A 25 -0.74 1.32 -19.11
C LEU A 25 -1.24 2.46 -20.00
N LEU A 26 -2.36 3.09 -19.63
CA LEU A 26 -2.90 4.23 -20.35
C LEU A 26 -1.97 5.44 -20.29
N PHE A 27 -1.51 5.83 -19.09
CA PHE A 27 -0.67 7.01 -18.94
C PHE A 27 0.74 6.81 -19.50
N ASP A 28 1.25 5.58 -19.49
CA ASP A 28 2.48 5.20 -20.18
C ASP A 28 2.32 5.34 -21.70
N ALA A 29 1.25 4.79 -22.29
CA ALA A 29 0.97 4.94 -23.72
C ALA A 29 0.81 6.42 -24.15
N LEU A 30 0.24 7.25 -23.27
CA LEU A 30 0.09 8.69 -23.48
C LEU A 30 1.34 9.51 -23.12
N HIS A 31 2.41 8.88 -22.62
CA HIS A 31 3.63 9.53 -22.13
C HIS A 31 3.35 10.67 -21.13
N SER A 32 2.33 10.48 -20.27
CA SER A 32 1.83 11.53 -19.37
C SER A 32 2.48 11.45 -17.99
N GLU A 33 3.61 12.15 -17.80
CA GLU A 33 4.28 12.23 -16.48
C GLU A 33 3.35 12.75 -15.38
N ALA A 34 2.59 13.81 -15.65
CA ALA A 34 1.66 14.39 -14.68
C ALA A 34 0.54 13.41 -14.32
N GLY A 35 -0.01 12.69 -15.31
CA GLY A 35 -1.04 11.66 -15.09
C GLY A 35 -0.52 10.54 -14.20
N SER A 36 0.68 10.04 -14.49
CA SER A 36 1.36 9.01 -13.69
C SER A 36 1.63 9.48 -12.26
N ILE A 37 2.09 10.71 -12.05
CA ILE A 37 2.32 11.29 -10.70
C ILE A 37 1.01 11.36 -9.91
N ILE A 38 -0.06 11.88 -10.52
CA ILE A 38 -1.38 11.99 -9.88
C ILE A 38 -1.90 10.60 -9.52
N LEU A 39 -1.79 9.63 -10.44
CA LEU A 39 -2.18 8.26 -10.20
C LEU A 39 -1.43 7.65 -9.01
N THR A 40 -0.11 7.79 -8.96
CA THR A 40 0.72 7.31 -7.85
C THR A 40 0.28 7.88 -6.50
N VAL A 41 -0.04 9.18 -6.43
CA VAL A 41 -0.57 9.79 -5.21
C VAL A 41 -1.93 9.18 -4.83
N LEU A 42 -2.83 9.02 -5.81
CA LEU A 42 -4.14 8.43 -5.59
C LEU A 42 -4.06 6.96 -5.16
N GLN A 43 -3.11 6.18 -5.68
CA GLN A 43 -2.86 4.81 -5.26
C GLN A 43 -2.46 4.75 -3.78
N VAL A 44 -1.49 5.57 -3.35
CA VAL A 44 -1.06 5.62 -1.95
C VAL A 44 -2.23 5.96 -1.04
N LEU A 45 -3.01 6.97 -1.40
CA LEU A 45 -4.21 7.35 -0.65
C LEU A 45 -5.26 6.25 -0.66
N GLY A 46 -5.49 5.60 -1.80
CA GLY A 46 -6.43 4.49 -1.97
C GLY A 46 -6.07 3.30 -1.09
N TRP A 47 -4.80 2.87 -1.10
CA TRP A 47 -4.29 1.82 -0.23
C TRP A 47 -4.37 2.20 1.25
N TYR A 48 -3.98 3.43 1.58
CA TYR A 48 -4.14 3.95 2.93
C TYR A 48 -5.62 3.86 3.35
N ILE A 49 -6.57 4.39 2.60
CA ILE A 49 -7.98 4.37 2.97
C ILE A 49 -8.54 2.94 3.02
N ALA A 50 -8.24 2.09 2.04
CA ALA A 50 -8.75 0.72 1.97
C ALA A 50 -8.32 -0.10 3.19
N THR A 51 -7.04 -0.06 3.55
CA THR A 51 -6.50 -0.75 4.74
C THR A 51 -7.15 -0.28 6.04
N ARG A 52 -7.59 0.98 6.08
CA ARG A 52 -8.28 1.60 7.22
C ARG A 52 -9.77 1.23 7.27
N MET A 53 -10.37 0.82 6.15
CA MET A 53 -11.74 0.31 6.07
C MET A 53 -11.84 -1.20 6.32
N PHE A 54 -10.73 -1.93 6.14
CA PHE A 54 -10.67 -3.38 6.41
C PHE A 54 -10.67 -3.67 7.91
N ARG A 55 -11.54 -4.60 8.33
CA ARG A 55 -11.66 -5.03 9.74
C ARG A 55 -11.36 -6.51 9.91
N GLY A 56 -10.62 -6.84 10.94
CA GLY A 56 -10.24 -8.23 11.25
C GLY A 56 -11.31 -8.95 12.07
N PRO A 57 -11.19 -10.28 12.22
CA PRO A 57 -11.99 -11.02 13.19
C PRO A 57 -11.83 -10.40 14.59
N GLY A 58 -12.95 -10.14 15.28
CA GLY A 58 -12.95 -9.57 16.63
C GLY A 58 -12.63 -8.06 16.70
N GLU A 59 -12.32 -7.38 15.60
CA GLU A 59 -12.17 -5.92 15.63
C GLU A 59 -13.52 -5.22 15.62
N SER A 60 -13.72 -4.28 16.54
CA SER A 60 -14.90 -3.41 16.55
C SER A 60 -15.03 -2.65 15.21
N PRO A 61 -16.17 -2.78 14.51
CA PRO A 61 -16.47 -1.97 13.35
C PRO A 61 -16.76 -0.51 13.69
N ALA A 62 -16.92 -0.12 14.96
CA ALA A 62 -17.12 1.28 15.34
C ALA A 62 -15.79 1.97 15.68
N ALA A 63 -14.90 1.29 16.40
CA ALA A 63 -13.68 1.88 16.95
C ALA A 63 -12.78 2.52 15.87
N ALA A 64 -12.19 3.65 16.22
CA ALA A 64 -11.16 4.30 15.42
C ALA A 64 -9.86 3.49 15.55
N ARG A 65 -9.24 3.19 14.41
CA ARG A 65 -8.01 2.41 14.39
C ARG A 65 -6.80 3.33 14.62
N PRO A 66 -5.74 2.95 15.35
CA PRO A 66 -4.54 3.77 15.44
C PRO A 66 -3.93 4.02 14.05
N TRP A 67 -3.49 5.23 13.72
CA TRP A 67 -3.05 5.63 12.37
C TRP A 67 -1.99 4.70 11.77
N TRP A 68 -1.14 4.12 12.60
CA TRP A 68 -0.04 3.23 12.22
C TRP A 68 -0.49 1.82 11.82
N ARG A 69 -1.72 1.41 12.15
CA ARG A 69 -2.19 0.02 11.98
C ARG A 69 -2.81 -0.19 10.60
N MET A 70 -1.99 -0.62 9.64
CA MET A 70 -2.42 -0.93 8.27
C MET A 70 -3.19 -2.25 8.18
N THR A 71 -2.72 -3.29 8.87
CA THR A 71 -3.41 -4.59 8.89
C THR A 71 -3.66 -5.06 10.33
N ASN A 72 -4.17 -6.28 10.47
CA ASN A 72 -4.36 -6.93 11.78
C ASN A 72 -3.38 -8.05 12.08
N ARG A 73 -2.57 -8.43 11.10
CA ARG A 73 -1.67 -9.55 11.21
C ARG A 73 -0.27 -9.03 10.97
N TRP A 74 0.59 -9.17 11.98
CA TRP A 74 1.97 -8.69 11.89
C TRP A 74 2.68 -9.26 10.66
N LEU A 75 2.46 -10.54 10.34
CA LEU A 75 3.08 -11.22 9.20
C LEU A 75 2.60 -10.64 7.86
N LEU A 76 1.30 -10.38 7.72
CA LEU A 76 0.76 -9.76 6.50
C LEU A 76 1.32 -8.35 6.29
N SER A 77 1.37 -7.54 7.36
CA SER A 77 2.02 -6.23 7.30
C SER A 77 3.50 -6.33 6.95
N ALA A 78 4.22 -7.32 7.48
CA ALA A 78 5.65 -7.51 7.18
C ALA A 78 5.87 -7.90 5.72
N VAL A 79 5.07 -8.83 5.18
CA VAL A 79 5.15 -9.25 3.77
C VAL A 79 4.86 -8.07 2.84
N LEU A 80 3.76 -7.33 3.06
CA LEU A 80 3.43 -6.17 2.23
C LEU A 80 4.51 -5.07 2.33
N GLY A 81 5.03 -4.83 3.54
CA GLY A 81 6.13 -3.89 3.74
C GLY A 81 7.40 -4.31 2.98
N GLY A 82 7.74 -5.59 3.00
CA GLY A 82 8.86 -6.15 2.25
C GLY A 82 8.67 -6.05 0.74
N VAL A 83 7.47 -6.36 0.23
CA VAL A 83 7.13 -6.21 -1.20
C VAL A 83 7.33 -4.77 -1.65
N TYR A 84 6.74 -3.80 -0.94
CA TYR A 84 6.90 -2.39 -1.31
C TYR A 84 8.35 -1.88 -1.16
N ALA A 85 9.11 -2.37 -0.17
CA ALA A 85 10.52 -2.03 -0.02
C ALA A 85 11.37 -2.56 -1.19
N LEU A 86 11.13 -3.80 -1.60
CA LEU A 86 11.80 -4.41 -2.74
C LEU A 86 11.43 -3.71 -4.05
N SER A 87 10.14 -3.38 -4.24
CA SER A 87 9.69 -2.60 -5.38
C SER A 87 10.36 -1.22 -5.43
N ALA A 88 10.44 -0.51 -4.30
CA ALA A 88 11.07 0.80 -4.23
C ALA A 88 12.55 0.72 -4.58
N LEU A 89 13.25 -0.28 -4.04
CA LEU A 89 14.66 -0.54 -4.33
C LEU A 89 14.88 -0.85 -5.81
N ALA A 90 14.08 -1.76 -6.38
CA ALA A 90 14.18 -2.12 -7.79
C ALA A 90 13.96 -0.90 -8.69
N ASN A 91 12.90 -0.11 -8.44
CA ASN A 91 12.61 1.10 -9.21
C ASN A 91 13.72 2.15 -9.06
N ALA A 92 14.30 2.31 -7.87
CA ALA A 92 15.43 3.20 -7.68
C ALA A 92 16.66 2.74 -8.49
N VAL A 93 16.97 1.45 -8.49
CA VAL A 93 18.07 0.86 -9.28
C VAL A 93 17.86 1.11 -10.78
N PHE A 94 16.66 0.84 -11.31
CA PHE A 94 16.37 1.12 -12.71
C PHE A 94 16.45 2.62 -13.03
N SER A 95 15.99 3.48 -12.12
CA SER A 95 16.05 4.93 -12.30
C SER A 95 17.48 5.44 -12.41
N VAL A 96 18.40 4.95 -11.55
CA VAL A 96 19.83 5.33 -11.61
C VAL A 96 20.56 4.68 -12.79
N ALA A 97 20.06 3.55 -13.30
CA ALA A 97 20.61 2.87 -14.47
C ALA A 97 20.23 3.51 -15.82
N GLY A 98 19.57 4.68 -15.80
CA GLY A 98 19.22 5.45 -17.01
C GLY A 98 17.75 5.38 -17.42
N TYR A 99 16.90 4.64 -16.69
CA TYR A 99 15.46 4.57 -16.92
C TYR A 99 14.65 5.53 -16.03
N GLY A 100 15.32 6.53 -15.44
CA GLY A 100 14.70 7.45 -14.49
C GLY A 100 13.81 8.49 -15.16
N SER A 101 12.65 8.73 -14.55
CA SER A 101 11.75 9.84 -14.85
C SER A 101 11.32 10.52 -13.55
N LEU A 102 10.71 11.70 -13.64
CA LEU A 102 10.16 12.36 -12.46
C LEU A 102 9.06 11.51 -11.82
N SER A 103 8.15 10.97 -12.64
CA SER A 103 7.09 10.04 -12.23
C SER A 103 7.64 8.76 -11.61
N GLY A 104 8.77 8.26 -12.11
CA GLY A 104 9.50 7.11 -11.57
C GLY A 104 10.02 7.38 -10.15
N TRP A 105 10.67 8.52 -9.92
CA TRP A 105 11.13 8.91 -8.58
C TRP A 105 9.98 9.14 -7.59
N VAL A 106 8.88 9.74 -8.06
CA VAL A 106 7.66 9.86 -7.23
C VAL A 106 7.13 8.47 -6.86
N SER A 107 7.16 7.51 -7.78
CA SER A 107 6.75 6.13 -7.52
C SER A 107 7.68 5.42 -6.53
N VAL A 108 8.99 5.65 -6.60
CA VAL A 108 9.96 5.17 -5.59
C VAL A 108 9.60 5.70 -4.20
N LEU A 109 9.35 7.01 -4.08
CA LEU A 109 8.99 7.63 -2.81
C LEU A 109 7.66 7.11 -2.26
N ALA A 110 6.66 6.93 -3.13
CA ALA A 110 5.37 6.36 -2.77
C ALA A 110 5.49 4.92 -2.23
N GLN A 111 6.25 4.08 -2.92
CA GLN A 111 6.50 2.69 -2.52
C GLN A 111 7.29 2.65 -1.20
N ALA A 112 8.30 3.50 -1.03
CA ALA A 112 9.04 3.62 0.22
C ALA A 112 8.14 4.07 1.39
N ALA A 113 7.22 5.00 1.15
CA ALA A 113 6.25 5.44 2.15
C ALA A 113 5.30 4.32 2.56
N LEU A 114 4.75 3.57 1.59
CA LEU A 114 3.91 2.40 1.88
C LEU A 114 4.69 1.32 2.63
N ALA A 115 5.93 1.05 2.22
CA ALA A 115 6.82 0.13 2.92
C ALA A 115 7.00 0.53 4.38
N ALA A 116 7.35 1.79 4.65
CA ALA A 116 7.53 2.33 6.00
C ALA A 116 6.25 2.18 6.84
N LEU A 117 5.09 2.48 6.27
CA LEU A 117 3.81 2.34 6.94
C LEU A 117 3.47 0.88 7.29
N PHE A 118 3.66 -0.05 6.35
CA PHE A 118 3.42 -1.47 6.57
C PHE A 118 4.42 -2.09 7.56
N LEU A 119 5.71 -1.74 7.48
CA LEU A 119 6.74 -2.20 8.41
C LEU A 119 6.53 -1.62 9.82
N THR A 120 6.10 -0.37 9.94
CA THR A 120 5.70 0.24 11.23
C THR A 120 4.48 -0.47 11.80
N SER A 121 3.51 -0.83 10.95
CA SER A 121 2.38 -1.65 11.37
C SER A 121 2.83 -3.02 11.87
N ALA A 122 3.78 -3.67 11.17
CA ALA A 122 4.27 -5.00 11.52
C ALA A 122 5.02 -5.00 12.86
N SER A 123 5.93 -4.05 13.07
CA SER A 123 6.72 -3.94 14.30
C SER A 123 5.84 -3.73 15.53
N ARG A 124 4.88 -2.81 15.44
CA ARG A 124 3.93 -2.52 16.54
C ARG A 124 2.99 -3.69 16.81
N LEU A 125 2.45 -4.35 15.78
CA LEU A 125 1.61 -5.55 15.97
C LEU A 125 2.40 -6.70 16.60
N ARG A 126 3.67 -6.89 16.20
CA ARG A 126 4.55 -7.92 16.77
C ARG A 126 4.88 -7.62 18.23
N ALA A 127 5.06 -6.35 18.59
CA ALA A 127 5.27 -5.93 19.98
C ALA A 127 4.02 -6.21 20.83
N LEU A 128 2.83 -5.84 20.34
CA LEU A 128 1.56 -6.10 21.04
C LEU A 128 1.28 -7.59 21.24
N ALA A 129 1.64 -8.44 20.27
CA ALA A 129 1.47 -9.89 20.39
C ALA A 129 2.39 -10.55 21.44
N ARG A 130 3.42 -9.84 21.93
CA ARG A 130 4.37 -10.34 22.93
C ARG A 130 4.02 -9.93 24.37
N VAL A 131 3.08 -9.02 24.57
CA VAL A 131 2.63 -8.62 25.90
C VAL A 131 1.65 -9.68 26.42
N PRO A 132 1.94 -10.38 27.54
CA PRO A 132 0.98 -11.28 28.17
C PRO A 132 -0.28 -10.51 28.59
N ALA A 133 -1.45 -11.13 28.42
CA ALA A 133 -2.75 -10.56 28.81
C ALA A 133 -2.89 -10.44 30.33
#